data_AF-A0A7Y0SCG9-F1
#
_entry.id   AF-A0A7Y0SCG9-F1
#
_cell.length_a   1.000
_cell.length_b   1.000
_cell.length_c   1.000
_cell.angle_alpha   90.00
_cell.angle_beta   90.00
_cell.angle_gamma   90.00
#
_symmetry.space_group_name_H-M   'P 1'
#
loop_
_entity.id
_entity.type
_entity.pdbx_description
1 polymer ?
#
loop_
_entity_poly.entity_id
_entity_poly.type
_entity_poly.pdbx_seq_one_letter_code
_entity_poly.pdbx_strand_id
1 'polypeptide(L)'
;PMMTRLERMMDCGAHLKFAVSASGDMRLAHANSCRDRMCPGCQKRRSLVVFHQVKNICPSIHADFPTYKYLLLTLTVPNVPAERLGDEIKHLHQSWDRM
;
A
#
# COMPACT_ATOMS: atom_id res chain seq x y z
N PRO A 1 -10.62 -24.81 14.74
CA PRO A 1 -11.62 -23.89 14.14
C PRO A 1 -10.91 -22.85 13.26
N MET A 2 -11.37 -22.67 12.02
CA MET A 2 -10.77 -21.70 11.08
C MET A 2 -11.26 -20.28 11.43
N MET A 3 -10.35 -19.35 11.71
CA MET A 3 -10.70 -17.96 12.03
C MET A 3 -11.41 -17.28 10.86
N THR A 4 -12.49 -16.55 11.17
CA THR A 4 -13.20 -15.68 10.23
C THR A 4 -12.31 -14.53 9.75
N ARG A 5 -12.73 -13.86 8.66
CA ARG A 5 -12.00 -12.71 8.11
C ARG A 5 -11.83 -11.58 9.13
N LEU A 6 -12.89 -11.28 9.89
CA LEU A 6 -12.89 -10.23 10.91
C LEU A 6 -11.88 -10.55 12.02
N GLU A 7 -11.92 -11.77 12.55
CA GLU A 7 -11.01 -12.20 13.62
C GLU A 7 -9.55 -12.11 13.19
N ARG A 8 -9.21 -12.50 11.95
CA ARG A 8 -7.84 -12.33 11.42
C ARG A 8 -7.43 -10.85 11.32
N MET A 9 -8.36 -9.97 10.94
CA MET A 9 -8.08 -8.54 10.87
C MET A 9 -7.85 -7.94 12.27
N MET A 10 -8.62 -8.37 13.27
CA MET A 10 -8.46 -7.93 14.66
C MET A 10 -7.16 -8.45 15.29
N ASP A 11 -6.76 -9.68 14.99
CA ASP A 11 -5.50 -10.27 15.47
C ASP A 11 -4.25 -9.74 14.72
N CYS A 12 -4.44 -8.93 13.68
CA CYS A 12 -3.34 -8.54 12.80
C CYS A 12 -2.27 -7.68 13.51
N GLY A 13 -1.07 -8.22 13.66
CA GLY A 13 0.04 -7.54 14.34
C GLY A 13 0.08 -7.75 15.84
N ALA A 14 -0.82 -8.57 16.41
CA ALA A 14 -0.83 -8.91 17.84
C ALA A 14 0.40 -9.72 18.28
N HIS A 15 1.05 -10.44 17.37
CA HIS A 15 2.17 -11.32 17.67
C HIS A 15 3.45 -10.81 16.99
N LEU A 16 4.44 -10.45 17.81
CA LEU A 16 5.76 -9.99 17.38
C LEU A 16 6.84 -10.95 17.90
N LYS A 17 7.80 -11.30 17.06
CA LYS A 17 9.01 -12.04 17.44
C LYS A 17 10.22 -11.15 17.21
N PHE A 18 11.03 -11.02 18.24
CA PHE A 18 12.26 -10.23 18.19
C PHE A 18 13.47 -11.17 18.19
N ALA A 19 14.45 -10.86 17.35
CA ALA A 19 15.79 -11.41 17.48
C ALA A 19 16.56 -10.52 18.46
N VAL A 20 17.29 -11.14 19.38
CA VAL A 20 18.08 -10.45 20.41
C VAL A 20 19.56 -10.73 20.14
N SER A 21 20.37 -9.68 20.04
CA SER A 21 21.81 -9.81 19.89
C SER A 21 22.48 -10.20 21.22
N ALA A 22 23.75 -10.61 21.16
CA ALA A 22 24.55 -10.84 22.37
C ALA A 22 24.76 -9.55 23.21
N SER A 23 24.68 -8.36 22.59
CA SER A 23 24.71 -7.05 23.26
C SER A 23 23.36 -6.66 23.88
N GLY A 24 22.29 -7.45 23.66
CA GLY A 24 20.94 -7.16 24.14
C GLY A 24 20.08 -6.32 23.19
N ASP A 25 20.58 -5.97 22.01
CA ASP A 25 19.81 -5.21 21.01
C ASP A 25 18.69 -6.08 20.43
N MET A 26 17.48 -5.55 20.46
CA MET A 26 16.30 -6.24 19.92
C MET A 26 15.92 -5.69 18.55
N ARG A 27 15.78 -6.58 17.56
CA ARG A 27 15.22 -6.25 16.25
C ARG A 27 14.01 -7.11 15.95
N LEU A 28 12.97 -6.49 15.40
CA LEU A 28 11.77 -7.21 14.98
C LEU A 28 12.14 -8.19 13.86
N ALA A 29 12.04 -9.48 14.13
CA ALA A 29 12.34 -10.55 13.18
C ALA A 29 11.07 -11.04 12.45
N HIS A 30 9.93 -11.05 13.15
CA HIS A 30 8.66 -11.46 12.55
C HIS A 30 7.47 -10.76 13.20
N ALA A 31 6.43 -10.52 12.42
CA ALA A 31 5.14 -10.05 12.90
C ALA A 31 4.03 -10.77 12.12
N ASN A 32 2.94 -11.16 12.79
CA ASN A 32 1.79 -11.70 12.09
C ASN A 32 1.11 -10.60 11.23
N SER A 33 0.63 -10.99 10.05
CA SER A 33 -0.08 -10.09 9.14
C SER A 33 -1.23 -10.84 8.49
N CYS A 34 -2.43 -10.25 8.51
CA CYS A 34 -3.62 -10.88 7.93
C CYS A 34 -3.69 -10.75 6.40
N ARG A 35 -2.94 -9.80 5.84
CA ARG A 35 -2.85 -9.48 4.40
C ARG A 35 -4.19 -9.13 3.74
N ASP A 36 -5.21 -8.83 4.54
CA ASP A 36 -6.51 -8.40 4.02
C ASP A 36 -6.43 -6.99 3.44
N ARG A 37 -7.06 -6.79 2.29
CA ARG A 37 -7.07 -5.49 1.61
C ARG A 37 -7.78 -4.39 2.39
N MET A 38 -8.66 -4.74 3.33
CA MET A 38 -9.35 -3.77 4.19
C MET A 38 -8.65 -3.58 5.54
N CYS A 39 -7.56 -4.31 5.83
CA CYS A 39 -6.84 -4.15 7.09
C CYS A 39 -5.95 -2.89 7.05
N PRO A 40 -6.18 -1.89 7.93
CA PRO A 40 -5.40 -0.66 7.93
C PRO A 40 -3.92 -0.92 8.25
N GLY A 41 -3.62 -1.87 9.15
CA GLY A 41 -2.25 -2.23 9.50
C GLY A 41 -1.48 -2.90 8.35
N CYS A 42 -2.14 -3.72 7.53
CA CYS A 42 -1.53 -4.30 6.34
C CYS A 42 -1.36 -3.26 5.23
N GLN A 43 -2.35 -2.39 5.01
CA GLN A 43 -2.26 -1.34 3.99
C GLN A 43 -1.18 -0.31 4.32
N LYS A 44 -1.02 0.08 5.59
CA LYS A 44 0.08 0.96 6.03
C LYS A 44 1.45 0.33 5.79
N ARG A 45 1.62 -0.97 6.08
CA ARG A 45 2.88 -1.67 5.79
C ARG A 45 3.16 -1.73 4.29
N ARG A 46 2.13 -2.01 3.49
CA ARG A 46 2.23 -2.03 2.02
C ARG A 46 2.62 -0.66 1.46
N SER A 47 2.04 0.43 1.94
CA SER A 47 2.38 1.78 1.46
C SER A 47 3.84 2.14 1.74
N LEU A 48 4.39 1.74 2.90
CA LEU A 48 5.81 1.94 3.22
C LEU A 48 6.73 1.14 2.30
N VAL A 49 6.40 -0.13 2.02
CA VAL A 49 7.18 -0.96 1.08
C VAL A 49 7.20 -0.32 -0.31
N VAL A 50 6.02 0.07 -0.83
CA VAL A 50 5.91 0.72 -2.15
C VAL A 50 6.70 2.03 -2.17
N PHE A 51 6.61 2.85 -1.11
CA PHE A 51 7.39 4.08 -0.99
C PHE A 51 8.90 3.81 -1.09
N HIS A 52 9.42 2.83 -0.35
CA HIS A 52 10.84 2.48 -0.41
C HIS A 52 11.27 1.97 -1.78
N GLN A 53 10.43 1.13 -2.41
CA GLN A 53 10.70 0.63 -3.76
C GLN A 53 10.78 1.78 -4.77
N VAL A 54 9.80 2.70 -4.76
CA VAL A 54 9.78 3.89 -5.63
C VAL A 54 10.99 4.78 -5.35
N LYS A 55 11.31 5.04 -4.07
CA LYS A 55 12.48 5.84 -3.70
C LYS A 55 13.79 5.24 -4.23
N ASN A 56 13.93 3.92 -4.21
CA ASN A 56 15.14 3.25 -4.65
C ASN A 56 15.36 3.32 -6.16
N ILE A 57 14.30 3.43 -6.97
CA ILE A 57 14.39 3.55 -8.43
C ILE A 57 14.58 4.99 -8.92
N CYS A 58 14.17 5.98 -8.13
CA CYS A 58 14.28 7.40 -8.49
C CYS A 58 15.68 7.86 -8.93
N PRO A 59 16.79 7.45 -8.28
CA PRO A 59 18.13 7.85 -8.70
C PRO A 59 18.50 7.36 -10.10
N SER A 60 18.15 6.11 -10.44
CA SER A 60 18.41 5.54 -11.77
C SER A 60 17.63 6.29 -12.84
N ILE A 61 16.34 6.57 -12.61
CA ILE A 61 15.52 7.36 -13.54
C ILE A 61 16.10 8.76 -13.74
N HIS A 62 16.60 9.39 -12.67
CA HIS A 62 17.19 10.73 -12.77
C HIS A 62 18.52 10.74 -13.54
N ALA A 63 19.31 9.67 -13.43
CA ALA A 63 20.55 9.51 -14.18
C ALA A 63 20.28 9.26 -15.68
N ASP A 64 19.35 8.36 -15.99
CA ASP A 64 19.02 7.98 -17.36
C ASP A 64 18.21 9.07 -18.09
N PHE A 65 17.36 9.81 -17.35
CA PHE A 65 16.47 10.85 -17.88
C PHE A 65 16.53 12.14 -17.03
N PRO A 66 17.60 12.95 -17.14
CA PRO A 66 17.80 14.14 -16.28
C PRO A 66 16.71 15.20 -16.41
N THR A 67 16.00 15.23 -17.53
CA THR A 67 14.93 16.19 -17.82
C THR A 67 13.57 15.79 -17.24
N TYR A 68 13.40 14.52 -16.81
CA TYR A 68 12.13 14.03 -16.31
C TYR A 68 11.75 14.69 -14.98
N LYS A 69 10.44 14.88 -14.78
CA LYS A 69 9.85 15.42 -13.55
C LYS A 69 8.81 14.44 -13.02
N TYR A 70 8.78 14.30 -11.70
CA TYR A 70 7.80 13.45 -11.03
C TYR A 70 6.53 14.25 -10.75
N LEU A 71 5.36 13.68 -11.11
CA LEU A 71 4.06 14.24 -10.82
C LEU A 71 3.29 13.31 -9.89
N LEU A 72 2.86 13.81 -8.73
CA LEU A 72 1.86 13.14 -7.91
C LEU A 72 0.48 13.67 -8.32
N LEU A 73 -0.26 12.87 -9.07
CA LEU A 73 -1.58 13.23 -9.57
C LEU A 73 -2.66 12.46 -8.83
N THR A 74 -3.66 13.17 -8.31
CA THR A 74 -4.87 12.58 -7.71
C THR A 74 -6.08 13.01 -8.54
N LEU A 75 -6.71 12.05 -9.21
CA LEU A 75 -7.93 12.29 -9.98
C LEU A 75 -9.14 11.93 -9.12
N THR A 76 -10.08 12.86 -8.98
CA THR A 76 -11.30 12.68 -8.20
C THR A 76 -12.52 12.95 -9.06
N VAL A 77 -13.61 12.25 -8.76
CA VAL A 77 -14.93 12.45 -9.36
C VAL A 77 -15.89 12.94 -8.28
N PRO A 78 -16.91 13.74 -8.63
CA PRO A 78 -17.98 14.07 -7.70
C PRO A 78 -18.67 12.79 -7.22
N ASN A 79 -19.27 12.85 -6.03
CA ASN A 79 -20.03 11.71 -5.51
C ASN A 79 -21.22 11.41 -6.43
N VAL A 80 -21.28 10.20 -6.96
CA VAL A 80 -22.37 9.74 -7.84
C VAL A 80 -23.28 8.75 -7.10
N PRO A 81 -24.59 8.71 -7.42
CA PRO A 81 -25.48 7.65 -6.94
C PRO A 81 -24.93 6.25 -7.26
N ALA A 82 -25.26 5.27 -6.43
CA ALA A 82 -24.73 3.91 -6.54
C ALA A 82 -25.02 3.28 -7.91
N GLU A 83 -26.17 3.60 -8.50
CA GLU A 83 -26.61 3.12 -9.80
C GLU A 83 -25.70 3.60 -10.95
N ARG A 84 -25.05 4.76 -10.77
CA ARG A 84 -24.15 5.37 -11.76
C ARG A 84 -22.66 5.11 -11.48
N LEU A 85 -22.32 4.49 -10.35
CA LEU A 85 -20.94 4.26 -9.94
C LEU A 85 -20.14 3.47 -10.99
N GLY A 86 -20.73 2.42 -11.56
CA GLY A 86 -20.06 1.60 -12.56
C GLY A 86 -19.70 2.38 -13.82
N ASP A 87 -20.57 3.28 -14.26
CA ASP A 87 -20.35 4.08 -15.46
C ASP A 87 -19.36 5.22 -15.22
N GLU A 88 -19.41 5.85 -14.04
CA GLU A 88 -18.42 6.87 -13.65
C GLU A 88 -17.01 6.29 -13.55
N ILE A 89 -16.86 5.07 -13.02
CA ILE A 89 -15.57 4.37 -12.98
C ILE A 89 -15.04 4.13 -14.40
N LYS A 90 -15.89 3.66 -15.33
CA LYS A 90 -15.50 3.48 -16.73
C LYS A 90 -15.08 4.80 -17.37
N HIS A 91 -15.86 5.86 -17.17
CA HIS A 91 -15.55 7.19 -17.71
C HIS A 91 -14.22 7.72 -17.18
N LEU A 92 -13.92 7.54 -15.88
CA LEU A 92 -12.64 7.91 -15.28
C LEU A 92 -11.47 7.18 -15.94
N HIS A 93 -11.60 5.87 -16.19
CA HIS A 93 -10.55 5.07 -16.83
C HIS A 93 -10.37 5.47 -18.30
N GLN A 94 -11.46 5.65 -19.05
CA GLN A 94 -11.40 6.14 -20.44
C GLN A 94 -10.82 7.55 -20.55
N SER A 95 -10.97 8.38 -19.53
CA SER A 95 -10.36 9.71 -19.48
C SER A 95 -8.86 9.64 -19.20
N TRP A 96 -8.43 8.68 -18.38
CA TRP A 96 -7.01 8.41 -18.15
C TRP A 96 -6.30 7.94 -19.43
N ASP A 97 -6.90 7.04 -20.21
CA ASP A 97 -6.30 6.52 -21.43
C ASP A 97 -6.13 7.57 -22.55
N ARG A 98 -6.79 8.73 -22.43
CA ARG A 98 -6.72 9.85 -23.37
C ARG A 98 -5.68 10.91 -22.99
N MET A 99 -5.02 10.75 -21.84
CA MET A 99 -4.03 11.67 -21.29
C MET A 99 -2.61 11.28 -21.71
#